data_AF-A0A0E3R1Q9-F1
#
_entry.id   AF-A0A0E3R1Q9-F1
#
_cell.length_a   1.000
_cell.length_b   1.000
_cell.length_c   1.000
_cell.angle_alpha   90.00
_cell.angle_beta   90.00
_cell.angle_gamma   90.00
#
_symmetry.space_group_name_H-M   'P 1'
#
loop_
_entity.id
_entity.type
_entity.pdbx_description
1 polymer ?
#
loop_
_entity_poly.entity_id
_entity_poly.type
_entity_poly.pdbx_seq_one_letter_code
_entity_poly.pdbx_strand_id
1 'polypeptide(L)' 'MPENMNLKIGEAAGVLYHKLEEGECSLNQIKIHLSDNGFDSQIALMSIGWLAREDKISVDKESNRWYVRLK' A
#
# COMPACT_ATOMS: atom_id res chain seq x y z
N MET A 1 8.58 6.32 20.61
CA MET A 1 8.54 7.49 19.72
C MET A 1 7.65 7.18 18.52
N PRO A 2 6.40 7.66 18.49
CA PRO A 2 5.45 7.40 17.39
C PRO A 2 5.85 8.04 16.05
N GLU A 3 6.75 9.02 16.06
CA GLU A 3 7.22 9.76 14.89
C GLU A 3 7.91 8.86 13.85
N ASN A 4 8.62 7.82 14.30
CA ASN A 4 9.27 6.85 13.41
C ASN A 4 8.28 5.97 12.65
N MET A 5 7.08 5.76 13.19
CA MET A 5 6.10 4.87 12.57
C MET A 5 5.44 5.54 11.37
N ASN A 6 5.08 6.82 11.49
CA ASN A 6 4.53 7.60 10.38
C ASN A 6 5.54 7.73 9.23
N LEU A 7 6.83 7.92 9.53
CA LEU A 7 7.88 7.97 8.52
C LEU A 7 7.97 6.65 7.74
N LYS A 8 7.99 5.50 8.43
CA LYS A 8 8.00 4.18 7.77
C LYS A 8 6.74 3.90 6.95
N ILE A 9 5.57 4.32 7.43
CA ILE A 9 4.32 4.17 6.67
C ILE A 9 4.35 5.02 5.41
N GLY A 10 4.85 6.26 5.50
CA GLY A 10 5.00 7.15 4.35
C GLY A 10 6.01 6.61 3.33
N GLU A 11 7.12 6.04 3.79
CA GLU A 11 8.10 5.38 2.93
C GLU A 11 7.50 4.16 2.21
N ALA A 12 6.82 3.28 2.95
CA ALA A 12 6.10 2.14 2.37
C ALA A 12 4.99 2.57 1.40
N ALA A 13 4.32 3.71 1.67
CA ALA A 13 3.32 4.28 0.78
C ALA A 13 3.94 4.80 -0.52
N GLY A 14 5.14 5.39 -0.47
CA GLY A 14 5.89 5.78 -1.66
C GLY A 14 6.29 4.57 -2.51
N VAL A 15 6.82 3.52 -1.89
CA VAL A 15 7.15 2.25 -2.58
C VAL A 15 5.90 1.64 -3.21
N LEU A 16 4.79 1.57 -2.47
CA LEU A 16 3.52 1.08 -2.99
C LEU A 16 2.99 1.92 -4.15
N TYR A 17 3.09 3.25 -4.06
CA TYR A 17 2.63 4.15 -5.11
C TYR A 17 3.36 3.87 -6.44
N HIS A 18 4.69 3.78 -6.41
CA HIS A 18 5.48 3.43 -7.60
C HIS A 18 5.11 2.04 -8.15
N LYS A 19 4.83 1.07 -7.27
CA LYS A 19 4.36 -0.24 -7.72
C LYS A 19 3.02 -0.16 -8.45
N LEU A 20 2.12 0.71 -7.99
CA LEU A 20 0.81 0.90 -8.62
C LEU A 20 0.87 1.69 -9.93
N GLU A 21 1.98 2.42 -10.21
CA GLU A 21 2.23 3.02 -11.53
C GLU A 21 2.41 1.96 -12.63
N GLU A 22 2.83 0.74 -12.26
CA GLU A 22 2.93 -0.40 -13.18
C GLU A 22 1.57 -1.06 -13.48
N GLY A 23 0.53 -0.74 -12.70
CA GLY A 23 -0.81 -1.29 -12.84
C GLY A 23 -1.47 -1.65 -11.51
N GLU A 24 -2.70 -2.15 -11.60
CA GLU A 24 -3.44 -2.57 -10.41
C GLU A 24 -2.79 -3.78 -9.71
N CYS A 25 -2.88 -3.80 -8.39
CA CYS A 25 -2.36 -4.87 -7.56
C CYS A 25 -3.41 -5.36 -6.58
N SER A 26 -3.48 -6.68 -6.39
CA SER A 26 -4.23 -7.26 -5.29
C SER A 26 -3.56 -6.98 -3.94
N LEU A 27 -4.33 -7.01 -2.85
CA LEU A 27 -3.77 -6.88 -1.50
C LEU A 27 -2.65 -7.88 -1.20
N ASN A 28 -2.71 -9.09 -1.78
CA ASN A 28 -1.68 -10.10 -1.57
C ASN A 28 -0.38 -9.72 -2.30
N GLN A 29 -0.48 -9.21 -3.54
CA GLN A 29 0.68 -8.70 -4.28
C GLN A 29 1.32 -7.51 -3.57
N ILE A 30 0.51 -6.61 -3.01
CA ILE A 30 1.00 -5.47 -2.24
C ILE A 30 1.78 -5.92 -1.01
N LYS A 31 1.24 -6.88 -0.23
CA LYS A 31 1.91 -7.42 0.96
C LYS A 31 3.23 -8.09 0.62
N ILE A 32 3.26 -8.90 -0.45
CA ILE A 32 4.49 -9.56 -0.92
C ILE A 32 5.52 -8.51 -1.32
N HIS A 33 5.14 -7.58 -2.19
CA HIS A 33 6.05 -6.54 -2.67
C HIS A 33 6.63 -5.69 -1.53
N LEU A 34 5.80 -5.27 -0.57
CA LEU A 34 6.28 -4.49 0.57
C LEU A 34 7.13 -5.33 1.54
N SER A 35 6.83 -6.62 1.70
CA SER A 35 7.69 -7.54 2.45
C SER A 35 9.06 -7.71 1.80
N ASP A 36 9.12 -7.81 0.48
CA ASP A 36 10.38 -7.89 -0.28
C ASP A 36 11.22 -6.60 -0.14
N ASN A 37 10.56 -5.47 0.11
CA ASN A 37 11.19 -4.18 0.43
C ASN A 37 11.47 -3.97 1.93
N GLY A 38 11.28 -5.00 2.77
CA GLY A 38 11.60 -4.97 4.19
C GLY A 38 10.52 -4.38 5.12
N PHE A 39 9.30 -4.18 4.62
CA PHE A 39 8.17 -3.73 5.43
C PHE A 39 7.32 -4.89 5.94
N ASP A 40 6.88 -4.82 7.19
CA ASP A 40 5.98 -5.83 7.74
C ASP A 40 4.55 -5.71 7.19
N SER A 41 3.76 -6.76 7.42
CA SER A 41 2.36 -6.82 6.96
C SER A 41 1.45 -5.74 7.56
N GLN A 42 1.76 -5.21 8.74
CA GLN A 42 0.98 -4.15 9.37
C GLN A 42 1.28 -2.81 8.68
N ILE A 43 2.55 -2.49 8.42
CA ILE A 43 2.96 -1.31 7.66
C ILE A 43 2.41 -1.38 6.23
N ALA A 44 2.40 -2.56 5.60
CA ALA A 44 1.80 -2.74 4.28
C ALA A 44 0.30 -2.40 4.23
N LEU A 45 -0.46 -2.67 5.29
CA LEU A 45 -1.86 -2.27 5.37
C LEU A 45 -2.01 -0.78 5.68
N MET A 46 -1.15 -0.23 6.54
CA MET A 46 -1.17 1.19 6.88
C MET A 46 -0.76 2.08 5.70
N SER A 47 0.14 1.63 4.82
CA SER A 47 0.54 2.37 3.62
C SER A 47 -0.61 2.51 2.62
N ILE A 48 -1.44 1.47 2.47
CA ILE A 48 -2.69 1.55 1.70
C ILE A 48 -3.62 2.61 2.32
N GLY A 49 -3.80 2.57 3.65
CA GLY A 49 -4.60 3.58 4.37
C GLY A 49 -4.03 5.00 4.20
N TRP A 50 -2.71 5.15 4.16
CA TRP A 50 -2.04 6.42 3.93
C TRP A 50 -2.35 6.99 2.54
N LEU A 51 -2.25 6.18 1.50
CA LEU A 51 -2.59 6.60 0.13
C LEU A 51 -4.08 6.89 -0.03
N ALA A 52 -4.95 6.09 0.62
CA ALA A 52 -6.39 6.32 0.62
C ALA A 52 -6.77 7.64 1.32
N ARG A 53 -6.07 7.99 2.41
CA ARG A 53 -6.25 9.28 3.10
C ARG A 53 -5.92 10.48 2.20
N GLU A 54 -4.97 10.31 1.28
CA GLU A 54 -4.55 11.35 0.33
C GLU A 54 -5.32 11.33 -0.99
N ASP A 55 -6.36 10.50 -1.10
CA ASP A 55 -7.16 10.30 -2.32
C ASP A 55 -6.35 9.87 -3.55
N LYS A 56 -5.23 9.16 -3.35
CA LYS A 56 -4.33 8.73 -4.44
C LYS A 56 -4.67 7.38 -5.06
N ILE A 57 -5.50 6.58 -4.39
CA ILE A 57 -5.83 5.22 -4.81
C ILE A 57 -7.33 4.97 -4.80
N SER A 58 -7.76 4.04 -5.65
CA SER A 58 -9.06 3.40 -5.59
C SER A 58 -8.89 1.97 -5.11
N VAL A 59 -9.80 1.53 -4.25
CA VAL A 59 -9.83 0.17 -3.72
C VAL A 59 -11.14 -0.47 -4.17
N ASP A 60 -11.03 -1.44 -5.06
CA ASP A 60 -12.14 -2.13 -5.67
C ASP A 60 -12.22 -3.57 -5.16
N LYS A 61 -13.43 -4.06 -4.89
CA LYS A 61 -13.66 -5.44 -4.48
C LYS A 61 -14.26 -6.22 -5.64
N GLU A 62 -13.51 -7.19 -6.14
CA GLU A 62 -13.99 -8.13 -7.13
C GLU A 62 -14.20 -9.51 -6.49
N SER A 63 -15.46 -9.92 -6.40
CA SER A 63 -15.87 -11.16 -5.74
C SER A 63 -15.34 -11.29 -4.30
N ASN A 64 -14.23 -12.01 -4.11
CA ASN A 64 -13.60 -12.24 -2.81
C ASN A 64 -12.16 -11.71 -2.74
N ARG A 65 -11.76 -10.87 -3.71
CA ARG A 65 -10.44 -10.25 -3.77
C ARG A 65 -10.56 -8.73 -3.79
N TRP A 66 -9.57 -8.10 -3.21
CA TRP A 66 -9.44 -6.65 -3.16
C TRP A 66 -8.28 -6.24 -4.06
N TYR A 67 -8.55 -5.26 -4.91
CA TYR A 67 -7.63 -4.69 -5.86
C TYR A 67 -7.45 -3.21 -5.52
N VAL A 68 -6.21 -2.75 -5.70
CA VAL A 68 -5.81 -1.37 -5.47
C VAL A 68 -5.20 -0.86 -6.75
N ARG A 69 -5.57 0.35 -7.16
CA ARG A 69 -5.05 1.04 -8.33
C ARG A 69 -4.88 2.52 -8.03
N LEU A 70 -4.00 3.20 -8.76
CA LEU A 70 -3.95 4.67 -8.72
C LEU A 70 -5.25 5.25 -9.27
N LYS A 71 -5.62 6.42 -8.75
CA LYS A 71 -6.72 7.24 -9.28
C LYS A 71 -6.27 8.08 -10.47
#